data_AF-M0AQA2-F1
#
_entry.id   AF-M0AQA2-F1
#
_cell.length_a   1.000
_cell.length_b   1.000
_cell.length_c   1.000
_cell.angle_alpha   90.00
_cell.angle_beta   90.00
_cell.angle_gamma   90.00
#
_symmetry.space_group_name_H-M   'P 1'
#
loop_
_entity.id
_entity.type
_entity.pdbx_description
1 polymer ?
#
loop_
_entity_poly.entity_id
_entity_poly.type
_entity_poly.pdbx_seq_one_letter_code
_entity_poly.pdbx_strand_id
1 'polypeptide(L)'
;MYYRLQRPHEMLTTERVPAPLEQSLTVAARAYLSVRGRFSSESSNFDVTRYSSVPGDLLESLYESHVPQRFHAYREAQYYHWVFDAPNYDHTIYVAHRDDCPVAALITRTENGRAVKIMETLPMTADHEAFADLLAAAVADNKAAGVITVSNRILPPELLERFGFVSNQNPVLSRVGTPTYLAARPLWRDDESAPISPRTLTASENWRVSFLEVTD
;
A
#
# COMPACT_ATOMS: atom_id res chain seq x y z
N MET A 1 6.76 5.98 4.26
CA MET A 1 6.36 5.27 3.04
C MET A 1 7.43 4.26 2.70
N TYR A 2 7.08 3.20 1.97
CA TYR A 2 8.04 2.27 1.38
C TYR A 2 7.85 2.25 -0.15
N TYR A 3 8.96 2.07 -0.87
CA TYR A 3 8.99 2.07 -2.33
C TYR A 3 9.74 0.86 -2.86
N ARG A 4 9.15 0.14 -3.80
CA ARG A 4 9.83 -0.86 -4.63
C ARG A 4 10.11 -0.22 -5.99
N LEU A 5 11.34 0.22 -6.20
CA LEU A 5 11.78 0.86 -7.44
C LEU A 5 12.15 -0.19 -8.48
N GLN A 6 11.28 -0.37 -9.48
CA GLN A 6 11.50 -1.34 -10.56
C GLN A 6 12.21 -0.70 -11.75
N ARG A 7 11.92 0.59 -12.01
CA ARG A 7 12.54 1.40 -13.07
C ARG A 7 12.83 2.81 -12.54
N PRO A 8 13.91 3.00 -11.77
CA PRO A 8 14.22 4.29 -11.14
C PRO A 8 14.28 5.47 -12.10
N HIS A 9 14.73 5.24 -13.34
CA HIS A 9 14.82 6.27 -14.39
C HIS A 9 13.46 6.83 -14.84
N GLU A 10 12.35 6.09 -14.66
CA GLU A 10 11.01 6.60 -14.97
C GLU A 10 10.48 7.56 -13.88
N MET A 11 11.13 7.62 -12.71
CA MET A 11 10.74 8.48 -11.59
C MET A 11 11.71 9.63 -11.32
N LEU A 12 12.99 9.43 -11.61
CA LEU A 12 14.03 10.44 -11.40
C LEU A 12 14.02 11.36 -12.62
N THR A 13 13.43 12.55 -12.48
CA THR A 13 13.53 13.57 -13.53
C THR A 13 14.99 13.99 -13.71
N THR A 14 15.40 14.17 -14.96
CA THR A 14 16.76 14.51 -15.43
C THR A 14 17.36 15.76 -14.79
N GLU A 15 16.54 16.62 -14.16
CA GLU A 15 17.02 17.79 -13.42
C GLU A 15 17.73 17.46 -12.11
N ARG A 16 17.52 16.26 -11.54
CA ARG A 16 18.06 15.89 -10.21
C ARG A 16 19.16 14.82 -10.26
N VAL A 17 19.32 14.12 -11.39
CA VAL A 17 20.33 13.06 -11.54
C VAL A 17 20.94 13.11 -12.95
N PRO A 18 22.29 13.17 -13.09
CA PRO A 18 22.95 13.10 -14.39
C PRO A 18 22.61 11.79 -15.14
N ALA A 19 22.24 11.89 -16.43
CA ALA A 19 21.85 10.76 -17.29
C ALA A 19 22.71 9.47 -17.20
N PRO A 20 24.05 9.50 -17.09
CA PRO A 20 24.84 8.26 -16.95
C PRO A 20 24.60 7.50 -15.63
N LEU A 21 24.08 8.15 -14.59
CA LEU A 21 23.70 7.49 -13.33
C LEU A 21 22.36 6.74 -13.44
N GLU A 22 21.48 7.11 -14.37
CA GLU A 22 20.13 6.52 -14.50
C GLU A 22 20.16 5.04 -14.93
N GLN A 23 21.00 4.70 -15.91
CA GLN A 23 21.16 3.33 -16.37
C GLN A 23 21.79 2.45 -15.28
N SER A 24 22.78 2.97 -14.58
CA SER A 24 23.45 2.29 -13.46
C SER A 24 22.47 2.00 -12.31
N LEU A 25 21.59 2.94 -11.98
CA LEU A 25 20.54 2.75 -10.97
C LEU A 25 19.53 1.68 -11.37
N THR A 26 19.18 1.60 -12.65
CA THR A 26 18.25 0.57 -13.15
C THR A 26 18.85 -0.83 -13.06
N VAL A 27 20.13 -0.98 -13.41
CA VAL A 27 20.86 -2.26 -13.25
C VAL A 27 20.98 -2.64 -11.78
N ALA A 28 21.37 -1.70 -10.92
CA ALA A 28 21.47 -1.93 -9.48
C ALA A 28 20.12 -2.32 -8.85
N ALA A 29 19.04 -1.64 -9.23
CA ALA A 29 17.69 -1.99 -8.81
C ALA A 29 17.32 -3.41 -9.26
N ARG A 30 17.51 -3.76 -10.54
CA ARG A 30 17.22 -5.12 -11.02
C ARG A 30 18.05 -6.19 -10.31
N ALA A 31 19.32 -5.94 -10.05
CA ALA A 31 20.20 -6.85 -9.32
C ALA A 31 19.73 -7.03 -7.87
N TYR A 32 19.38 -5.93 -7.19
CA TYR A 32 18.82 -5.98 -5.84
C TYR A 32 17.50 -6.75 -5.79
N LEU A 33 16.58 -6.46 -6.70
CA LEU A 33 15.28 -7.12 -6.76
C LEU A 33 15.38 -8.59 -7.18
N SER A 34 16.37 -8.98 -7.99
CA SER A 34 16.58 -10.38 -8.36
C SER A 34 17.14 -11.19 -7.19
N VAL A 35 18.04 -10.62 -6.39
CA VAL A 35 18.51 -11.23 -5.14
C VAL A 35 17.34 -11.37 -4.16
N ARG A 36 16.57 -10.30 -3.95
CA ARG A 36 15.40 -10.32 -3.04
C ARG A 36 14.30 -11.30 -3.50
N GLY A 37 14.06 -11.38 -4.81
CA GLY A 37 13.07 -12.29 -5.41
C GLY A 37 13.36 -13.77 -5.15
N ARG A 38 14.62 -14.15 -4.90
CA ARG A 38 14.99 -15.52 -4.50
C ARG A 38 14.53 -15.87 -3.08
N PHE A 39 14.38 -14.87 -2.20
CA PHE A 39 13.96 -15.05 -0.81
C PHE A 39 12.43 -14.88 -0.63
N SER A 40 11.73 -14.33 -1.62
CA SER A 40 10.27 -14.17 -1.56
C SER A 40 9.47 -15.39 -2.02
N SER A 41 10.14 -16.47 -2.47
CA SER A 41 9.51 -17.62 -3.15
C SER A 41 9.19 -18.83 -2.26
N GLU A 42 9.25 -18.72 -0.94
CA GLU A 42 8.91 -19.84 -0.04
C GLU A 42 7.38 -20.03 0.04
N SER A 43 6.92 -21.11 -0.61
CA SER A 43 5.61 -21.81 -0.57
C SER A 43 4.36 -20.99 -0.26
N SER A 44 3.47 -20.85 -1.26
CA SER A 44 2.15 -20.26 -1.06
C SER A 44 1.22 -21.22 -0.32
N ASN A 45 0.81 -20.83 0.88
CA ASN A 45 -0.17 -21.57 1.68
C ASN A 45 -1.61 -21.17 1.34
N PHE A 46 -1.78 -20.17 0.47
CA PHE A 46 -3.07 -19.60 0.10
C PHE A 46 -3.23 -19.53 -1.42
N ASP A 47 -4.43 -19.80 -1.90
CA ASP A 47 -4.80 -19.48 -3.29
C ASP A 47 -5.16 -17.99 -3.39
N VAL A 48 -4.72 -17.32 -4.45
CA VAL A 48 -4.95 -15.88 -4.61
C VAL A 48 -5.80 -15.60 -5.84
N THR A 49 -7.02 -15.14 -5.61
CA THR A 49 -7.95 -14.72 -6.66
C THR A 49 -7.85 -13.22 -6.92
N ARG A 50 -8.03 -12.82 -8.17
CA ARG A 50 -8.08 -11.40 -8.58
C ARG A 50 -9.46 -10.94 -8.97
N TYR A 51 -9.76 -9.73 -8.55
CA TYR A 51 -10.96 -9.01 -8.91
C TYR A 51 -10.58 -7.67 -9.53
N SER A 52 -11.10 -7.42 -10.73
CA SER A 52 -11.07 -6.10 -11.39
C SER A 52 -12.29 -5.25 -11.01
N SER A 53 -13.39 -5.88 -10.61
CA SER A 53 -14.57 -5.23 -10.01
C SER A 53 -14.55 -5.36 -8.50
N VAL A 54 -15.04 -4.36 -7.78
CA VAL A 54 -15.05 -4.34 -6.31
C VAL A 54 -16.00 -5.41 -5.74
N PRO A 55 -15.51 -6.42 -4.99
CA PRO A 55 -16.35 -7.36 -4.27
C PRO A 55 -16.67 -6.77 -2.88
N GLY A 56 -17.55 -5.76 -2.82
CA GLY A 56 -17.80 -4.93 -1.63
C GLY A 56 -18.09 -5.73 -0.36
N ASP A 57 -19.09 -6.62 -0.40
CA ASP A 57 -19.51 -7.44 0.75
C ASP A 57 -18.38 -8.35 1.27
N LEU A 58 -17.54 -8.86 0.36
CA LEU A 58 -16.38 -9.68 0.74
C LEU A 58 -15.36 -8.83 1.50
N LEU A 59 -15.02 -7.64 0.97
CA LEU A 59 -14.07 -6.75 1.63
C LEU A 59 -14.58 -6.28 2.99
N GLU A 60 -15.86 -5.96 3.11
CA GLU A 60 -16.51 -5.64 4.38
C GLU A 60 -16.38 -6.81 5.37
N SER A 61 -16.67 -8.04 4.96
CA SER A 61 -16.53 -9.21 5.84
C SER A 61 -15.09 -9.42 6.34
N LEU A 62 -14.08 -9.17 5.49
CA LEU A 62 -12.68 -9.24 5.88
C LEU A 62 -12.30 -8.11 6.85
N TYR A 63 -12.85 -6.92 6.66
CA TYR A 63 -12.70 -5.82 7.60
C TYR A 63 -13.33 -6.14 8.96
N GLU A 64 -14.57 -6.63 8.98
CA GLU A 64 -15.31 -6.97 10.20
C GLU A 64 -14.63 -8.09 11.00
N SER A 65 -13.93 -9.01 10.32
CA SER A 65 -13.15 -10.07 10.99
C SER A 65 -12.07 -9.51 11.94
N HIS A 66 -11.58 -8.28 11.70
CA HIS A 66 -10.69 -7.58 12.61
C HIS A 66 -10.76 -6.06 12.44
N VAL A 67 -11.75 -5.44 13.08
CA VAL A 67 -11.86 -3.98 13.14
C VAL A 67 -10.74 -3.40 14.02
N PRO A 68 -9.90 -2.47 13.52
CA PRO A 68 -8.77 -1.95 14.26
C PRO A 68 -9.21 -1.03 15.41
N GLN A 69 -8.57 -1.16 16.57
CA GLN A 69 -8.77 -0.28 17.74
C GLN A 69 -8.06 1.09 17.60
N ARG A 70 -7.98 1.62 16.38
CA ARG A 70 -7.29 2.86 16.02
C ARG A 70 -8.22 3.74 15.20
N PHE A 71 -7.94 5.03 15.08
CA PHE A 71 -8.67 5.91 14.16
C PHE A 71 -8.49 5.42 12.72
N HIS A 72 -9.61 5.11 12.10
CA HIS A 72 -9.74 4.69 10.72
C HIS A 72 -11.13 5.13 10.24
N ALA A 73 -11.31 5.19 8.93
CA ALA A 73 -12.66 5.30 8.39
C ALA A 73 -13.32 3.92 8.45
N TYR A 74 -14.63 3.88 8.71
CA TYR A 74 -15.40 2.64 8.66
C TYR A 74 -15.40 2.06 7.23
N ARG A 75 -15.40 0.74 7.06
CA ARG A 75 -15.17 0.04 5.78
C ARG A 75 -16.35 -0.88 5.44
N GLU A 76 -17.50 -0.28 5.20
CA GLU A 76 -18.66 -1.00 4.65
C GLU A 76 -18.54 -1.20 3.13
N ALA A 77 -19.35 -2.09 2.55
CA ALA A 77 -19.36 -2.33 1.10
C ALA A 77 -19.52 -1.03 0.29
N GLN A 78 -20.38 -0.11 0.75
CA GLN A 78 -20.60 1.18 0.09
C GLN A 78 -19.33 2.06 0.07
N TYR A 79 -18.53 2.04 1.15
CA TYR A 79 -17.24 2.73 1.17
C TYR A 79 -16.34 2.24 0.05
N TYR A 80 -16.26 0.92 -0.15
CA TYR A 80 -15.42 0.33 -1.18
C TYR A 80 -15.89 0.64 -2.58
N HIS A 81 -17.20 0.59 -2.83
CA HIS A 81 -17.75 1.01 -4.11
C HIS A 81 -17.43 2.48 -4.40
N TRP A 82 -17.61 3.36 -3.43
CA TRP A 82 -17.33 4.78 -3.59
C TRP A 82 -15.83 5.07 -3.80
N VAL A 83 -14.95 4.49 -3.00
CA VAL A 83 -13.51 4.82 -3.04
C VAL A 83 -12.83 4.30 -4.31
N PHE A 84 -13.38 3.25 -4.92
CA PHE A 84 -12.87 2.64 -6.15
C PHE A 84 -13.67 3.01 -7.40
N ASP A 85 -14.76 3.78 -7.27
CA ASP A 85 -15.42 4.46 -8.39
C ASP A 85 -14.65 5.76 -8.75
N ALA A 86 -13.36 5.60 -9.07
CA ALA A 86 -12.48 6.71 -9.37
C ALA A 86 -11.96 6.60 -10.81
N PRO A 87 -12.47 7.41 -11.76
CA PRO A 87 -12.35 7.15 -13.19
C PRO A 87 -10.92 7.24 -13.75
N ASN A 88 -10.00 7.88 -13.03
CA ASN A 88 -8.62 8.09 -13.48
C ASN A 88 -7.67 6.95 -13.09
N TYR A 89 -8.18 5.88 -12.47
CA TYR A 89 -7.34 4.84 -11.90
C TYR A 89 -7.90 3.45 -12.13
N ASP A 90 -7.00 2.53 -12.45
CA ASP A 90 -7.32 1.12 -12.43
C ASP A 90 -7.15 0.57 -11.01
N HIS A 91 -8.00 -0.39 -10.65
CA HIS A 91 -7.94 -1.06 -9.37
C HIS A 91 -7.76 -2.57 -9.58
N THR A 92 -7.04 -3.21 -8.67
CA THR A 92 -6.97 -4.66 -8.61
C THR A 92 -7.01 -5.10 -7.16
N ILE A 93 -7.88 -6.05 -6.89
CA ILE A 93 -8.13 -6.57 -5.56
C ILE A 93 -7.69 -8.03 -5.57
N TYR A 94 -6.74 -8.35 -4.70
CA TYR A 94 -6.19 -9.69 -4.53
C TYR A 94 -6.80 -10.24 -3.26
N VAL A 95 -7.42 -11.42 -3.33
CA VAL A 95 -8.04 -12.09 -2.18
C VAL A 95 -7.38 -13.44 -1.98
N ALA A 96 -6.86 -13.67 -0.78
CA ALA A 96 -6.27 -14.93 -0.38
C ALA A 96 -7.34 -15.84 0.21
N HIS A 97 -7.34 -17.09 -0.23
CA HIS A 97 -8.25 -18.13 0.21
C HIS A 97 -7.49 -19.25 0.90
N ARG A 98 -8.07 -19.75 1.99
CA ARG A 98 -7.70 -21.00 2.65
C ARG A 98 -8.92 -21.91 2.59
N ASP A 99 -8.78 -23.07 1.95
CA ASP A 99 -9.89 -24.03 1.79
C ASP A 99 -11.16 -23.34 1.26
N ASP A 100 -11.00 -22.58 0.16
CA ASP A 100 -12.04 -21.76 -0.50
C ASP A 100 -12.66 -20.63 0.36
N CYS A 101 -12.19 -20.43 1.59
CA CYS A 101 -12.65 -19.35 2.46
C CYS A 101 -11.74 -18.11 2.31
N PRO A 102 -12.27 -16.92 1.99
CA PRO A 102 -11.47 -15.69 1.92
C PRO A 102 -10.99 -15.32 3.34
N VAL A 103 -9.68 -15.11 3.50
CA VAL A 103 -9.07 -14.80 4.80
C VAL A 103 -8.35 -13.46 4.84
N ALA A 104 -7.94 -12.94 3.69
CA ALA A 104 -7.27 -11.65 3.59
C ALA A 104 -7.39 -11.05 2.19
N ALA A 105 -7.22 -9.74 2.09
CA ALA A 105 -7.13 -9.04 0.82
C ALA A 105 -6.00 -8.02 0.80
N LEU A 106 -5.52 -7.73 -0.40
CA LEU A 106 -4.62 -6.61 -0.69
C LEU A 106 -5.18 -5.85 -1.88
N ILE A 107 -5.25 -4.54 -1.77
CA ILE A 107 -5.84 -3.69 -2.80
C ILE A 107 -4.77 -2.80 -3.42
N THR A 108 -4.68 -2.81 -4.74
CA THR A 108 -3.81 -1.91 -5.49
C THR A 108 -4.59 -0.92 -6.33
N ARG A 109 -4.01 0.26 -6.52
CA ARG A 109 -4.43 1.26 -7.48
C ARG A 109 -3.28 1.56 -8.43
N THR A 110 -3.58 1.62 -9.72
CA THR A 110 -2.58 1.90 -10.76
C THR A 110 -2.89 3.23 -11.42
N GLU A 111 -1.89 4.10 -11.44
CA GLU A 111 -1.93 5.41 -12.06
C GLU A 111 -1.16 5.38 -13.37
N ASN A 112 -1.80 5.80 -14.46
CA ASN A 112 -1.23 5.88 -15.81
C ASN A 112 -0.55 4.57 -16.28
N GLY A 113 -0.99 3.42 -15.77
CA GLY A 113 -0.40 2.10 -16.07
C GLY A 113 1.03 1.88 -15.58
N ARG A 114 1.62 2.79 -14.80
CA ARG A 114 3.07 2.76 -14.47
C ARG A 114 3.40 2.91 -12.99
N ALA A 115 2.58 3.62 -12.21
CA ALA A 115 2.79 3.79 -10.79
C ALA A 115 1.70 3.04 -10.01
N VAL A 116 2.12 2.08 -9.19
CA VAL A 116 1.19 1.24 -8.43
C VAL A 116 1.25 1.62 -6.96
N LYS A 117 0.09 1.80 -6.33
CA LYS A 117 -0.08 2.11 -4.92
C LYS A 117 -0.78 0.94 -4.26
N ILE A 118 -0.18 0.36 -3.23
CA ILE A 118 -0.87 -0.57 -2.34
C ILE A 118 -1.69 0.29 -1.38
N MET A 119 -3.01 0.25 -1.59
CA MET A 119 -3.98 1.11 -0.93
C MET A 119 -4.25 0.67 0.49
N GLU A 120 -4.52 -0.62 0.67
CA GLU A 120 -4.70 -1.22 1.97
C GLU A 120 -4.59 -2.74 1.91
N THR A 121 -4.60 -3.33 3.09
CA THR A 121 -4.75 -4.76 3.32
C THR A 121 -5.86 -5.01 4.30
N LEU A 122 -6.55 -6.13 4.12
CA LEU A 122 -7.60 -6.63 5.00
C LEU A 122 -7.23 -8.03 5.50
N PRO A 123 -7.52 -8.37 6.76
CA PRO A 123 -8.04 -7.47 7.80
C PRO A 123 -7.06 -6.32 8.08
N MET A 124 -7.51 -5.21 8.71
CA MET A 124 -6.67 -4.00 8.88
C MET A 124 -5.61 -4.15 9.99
N THR A 125 -4.92 -5.30 10.03
CA THR A 125 -3.90 -5.68 10.99
C THR A 125 -2.50 -5.39 10.45
N ALA A 126 -1.54 -5.21 11.35
CA ALA A 126 -0.15 -4.99 10.95
C ALA A 126 0.49 -6.21 10.28
N ASP A 127 -0.01 -7.41 10.58
CA ASP A 127 0.52 -8.68 10.11
C ASP A 127 -0.63 -9.67 9.87
N HIS A 128 -0.42 -10.55 8.90
CA HIS A 128 -1.29 -11.66 8.55
C HIS A 128 -0.49 -12.64 7.68
N GLU A 129 -0.59 -13.93 7.96
CA GLU A 129 0.16 -14.99 7.25
C GLU A 129 -0.04 -14.97 5.72
N ALA A 130 -1.22 -14.61 5.25
CA ALA A 130 -1.53 -14.51 3.82
C ALA A 130 -0.95 -13.26 3.11
N PHE A 131 -0.44 -12.26 3.85
CA PHE A 131 0.06 -11.02 3.23
C PHE A 131 1.28 -11.25 2.34
N ALA A 132 2.10 -12.28 2.62
CA ALA A 132 3.23 -12.62 1.76
C ALA A 132 2.77 -13.07 0.37
N ASP A 133 1.76 -13.94 0.31
CA ASP A 133 1.21 -14.45 -0.96
C ASP A 133 0.47 -13.36 -1.74
N LEU A 134 -0.29 -12.52 -1.03
CA LEU A 134 -0.95 -11.36 -1.62
C LEU A 134 0.07 -10.36 -2.21
N LEU A 135 1.13 -10.04 -1.47
CA LEU A 135 2.18 -9.14 -1.95
C LEU A 135 2.94 -9.75 -3.13
N ALA A 136 3.21 -11.06 -3.10
CA ALA A 136 3.81 -11.77 -4.21
C ALA A 136 2.96 -11.69 -5.48
N ALA A 137 1.65 -11.96 -5.37
CA ALA A 137 0.73 -11.85 -6.48
C ALA A 137 0.66 -10.42 -7.04
N ALA A 138 0.61 -9.40 -6.17
CA ALA A 138 0.57 -8.00 -6.59
C ALA A 138 1.86 -7.56 -7.29
N VAL A 139 3.04 -7.93 -6.76
CA VAL A 139 4.34 -7.63 -7.38
C VAL A 139 4.51 -8.37 -8.70
N ALA A 140 4.02 -9.62 -8.78
CA ALA A 140 4.15 -10.44 -9.98
C ALA A 140 3.36 -9.87 -11.17
N ASP A 141 2.18 -9.30 -10.92
CA ASP A 141 1.37 -8.65 -11.96
C ASP A 141 1.92 -7.30 -12.37
N ASN A 142 2.48 -6.58 -11.41
CA ASN A 142 2.96 -5.23 -11.63
C ASN A 142 4.45 -5.17 -11.98
N LYS A 143 5.03 -6.23 -12.56
CA LYS A 143 6.45 -6.28 -13.01
C LYS A 143 6.82 -5.17 -14.00
N ALA A 144 5.83 -4.67 -14.75
CA ALA A 144 6.02 -3.59 -15.70
C ALA A 144 5.96 -2.18 -15.08
N ALA A 145 5.45 -2.04 -13.86
CA ALA A 145 5.38 -0.76 -13.16
C ALA A 145 6.79 -0.18 -12.97
N GLY A 146 6.92 1.14 -13.00
CA GLY A 146 8.15 1.83 -12.65
C GLY A 146 8.40 1.81 -11.13
N VAL A 147 7.32 1.89 -10.35
CA VAL A 147 7.33 1.89 -8.89
C VAL A 147 6.09 1.23 -8.30
N ILE A 148 6.29 0.55 -7.18
CA ILE A 148 5.20 0.17 -6.27
C ILE A 148 5.40 0.89 -4.94
N THR A 149 4.39 1.63 -4.49
CA THR A 149 4.41 2.42 -3.25
C THR A 149 3.45 1.82 -2.24
N VAL A 150 3.83 1.83 -0.96
CA VAL A 150 2.95 1.41 0.14
C VAL A 150 3.11 2.33 1.34
N SER A 151 1.99 2.64 1.98
CA SER A 151 2.00 3.44 3.21
C SER A 151 2.65 2.69 4.35
N ASN A 152 3.26 3.45 5.25
CA ASN A 152 3.77 2.90 6.49
C ASN A 152 2.62 2.20 7.23
N ARG A 153 2.93 1.05 7.83
CA ARG A 153 2.03 0.26 8.67
C ARG A 153 0.98 -0.55 7.92
N ILE A 154 0.79 -0.43 6.60
CA ILE A 154 -0.13 -1.34 5.87
C ILE A 154 0.40 -2.78 5.94
N LEU A 155 1.69 -2.96 5.66
CA LEU A 155 2.39 -4.24 5.72
C LEU A 155 3.57 -4.17 6.70
N PRO A 156 4.02 -5.31 7.27
CA PRO A 156 5.22 -5.37 8.10
C PRO A 156 6.47 -4.88 7.35
N PRO A 157 7.34 -4.05 7.95
CA PRO A 157 8.61 -3.64 7.35
C PRO A 157 9.47 -4.80 6.87
N GLU A 158 9.55 -5.87 7.64
CA GLU A 158 10.37 -7.05 7.34
C GLU A 158 9.87 -7.76 6.08
N LEU A 159 8.55 -7.83 5.92
CA LEU A 159 7.92 -8.36 4.72
C LEU A 159 8.21 -7.47 3.51
N LEU A 160 8.05 -6.15 3.67
CA LEU A 160 8.36 -5.19 2.61
C LEU A 160 9.83 -5.28 2.16
N GLU A 161 10.77 -5.34 3.10
CA GLU A 161 12.19 -5.48 2.80
C GLU A 161 12.53 -6.81 2.11
N ARG A 162 11.90 -7.92 2.53
CA ARG A 162 12.01 -9.23 1.86
C ARG A 162 11.57 -9.12 0.39
N PHE A 163 10.49 -8.39 0.14
CA PHE A 163 10.00 -8.05 -1.20
C PHE A 163 10.70 -6.81 -1.80
N GLY A 164 11.90 -6.45 -1.34
CA GLY A 164 12.74 -5.42 -1.96
C GLY A 164 12.15 -4.01 -1.98
N PHE A 165 11.24 -3.70 -1.08
CA PHE A 165 10.84 -2.33 -0.81
C PHE A 165 11.89 -1.65 0.08
N VAL A 166 12.06 -0.35 -0.12
CA VAL A 166 12.98 0.50 0.63
C VAL A 166 12.21 1.63 1.31
N SER A 167 12.48 1.86 2.59
CA SER A 167 11.87 2.94 3.35
C SER A 167 12.24 4.32 2.78
N ASN A 168 11.29 5.25 2.79
CA ASN A 168 11.52 6.65 2.42
C ASN A 168 12.42 7.41 3.42
N GLN A 169 12.69 6.83 4.58
CA GLN A 169 13.67 7.33 5.54
C GLN A 169 15.12 7.00 5.14
N ASN A 170 15.30 6.19 4.09
CA ASN A 170 16.62 5.96 3.50
C ASN A 170 17.22 7.30 3.02
N PRO A 171 18.52 7.57 3.27
CA PRO A 171 19.15 8.87 2.96
C PRO A 171 19.10 9.27 1.48
N VAL A 172 18.94 8.32 0.55
CA VAL A 172 18.79 8.62 -0.87
C VAL A 172 17.37 9.05 -1.18
N LEU A 173 16.38 8.25 -0.75
CA LEU A 173 14.97 8.49 -1.05
C LEU A 173 14.39 9.69 -0.28
N SER A 174 14.88 9.96 0.92
CA SER A 174 14.44 11.09 1.74
C SER A 174 14.75 12.45 1.12
N ARG A 175 15.69 12.51 0.17
CA ARG A 175 16.04 13.74 -0.57
C ARG A 175 15.15 14.01 -1.78
N VAL A 176 14.36 13.03 -2.20
CA VAL A 176 13.54 13.11 -3.43
C VAL A 176 12.05 13.13 -3.11
N GLY A 177 11.64 12.51 -2.00
CA GLY A 177 10.24 12.47 -1.59
C GLY A 177 9.74 13.79 -1.00
N THR A 178 8.56 14.22 -1.43
CA THR A 178 7.81 15.29 -0.77
C THR A 178 6.93 14.66 0.32
N PRO A 179 6.97 15.16 1.57
CA PRO A 179 6.08 14.67 2.62
C PRO A 179 4.64 15.09 2.33
N THR A 180 3.70 14.13 2.42
CA THR A 180 2.26 14.38 2.43
C THR A 180 1.78 14.43 3.87
N TYR A 181 1.06 15.49 4.24
CA TYR A 181 0.52 15.67 5.57
C TYR A 181 -0.98 15.36 5.59
N LEU A 182 -1.41 14.54 6.54
CA LEU A 182 -2.82 14.33 6.84
C LEU A 182 -3.26 15.36 7.88
N ALA A 183 -4.32 16.10 7.56
CA ALA A 183 -5.01 16.95 8.53
C ALA A 183 -6.33 16.28 8.94
N ALA A 184 -6.58 16.18 10.24
CA ALA A 184 -7.86 15.75 10.78
C ALA A 184 -8.49 16.92 11.53
N ARG A 185 -9.76 17.20 11.22
CA ARG A 185 -10.56 18.22 11.91
C ARG A 185 -11.79 17.57 12.54
N PRO A 186 -12.06 17.81 13.84
CA PRO A 186 -13.32 17.43 14.44
C PRO A 186 -14.51 18.08 13.73
N LEU A 187 -15.64 17.39 13.63
CA LEU A 187 -16.89 17.95 13.07
C LEU A 187 -17.72 18.72 14.10
N TRP A 188 -17.37 18.63 15.39
CA TRP A 188 -18.06 19.32 16.48
C TRP A 188 -17.67 20.80 16.56
N ARG A 189 -18.51 21.60 17.22
CA ARG A 189 -18.23 23.02 17.46
C ARG A 189 -17.23 23.20 18.62
N ASP A 190 -16.48 24.30 18.59
CA ASP A 190 -15.38 24.57 19.54
C ASP A 190 -15.86 24.75 21.00
N ASP A 191 -17.16 24.97 21.23
CA ASP A 191 -17.79 25.11 22.55
C ASP A 191 -18.22 23.79 23.18
N GLU A 192 -18.17 22.68 22.44
CA GLU A 192 -18.43 21.34 22.96
C GLU A 192 -17.14 20.69 23.49
N SER A 193 -17.24 19.98 24.62
CA SER A 193 -16.10 19.21 25.13
C SER A 193 -15.77 18.09 24.16
N ALA A 194 -14.61 18.18 23.51
CA ALA A 194 -14.18 17.17 22.54
C ALA A 194 -14.03 15.80 23.23
N PRO A 195 -14.64 14.73 22.68
CA PRO A 195 -14.51 13.37 23.25
C PRO A 195 -13.09 12.81 23.08
N ILE A 196 -12.26 13.42 22.22
CA ILE A 196 -10.91 12.99 21.90
C ILE A 196 -9.94 14.14 22.14
N SER A 197 -8.87 13.89 22.91
CA SER A 197 -7.86 14.91 23.19
C SER A 197 -7.03 15.24 21.95
N PRO A 198 -6.54 16.49 21.81
CA PRO A 198 -5.62 16.85 20.73
C PRO A 198 -4.36 15.98 20.66
N ARG A 199 -3.81 15.55 21.81
CA ARG A 199 -2.66 14.63 21.86
C ARG A 199 -2.99 13.27 21.25
N THR A 200 -4.19 12.76 21.51
CA THR A 200 -4.66 11.50 20.94
C THR A 200 -4.79 11.62 19.42
N LEU A 201 -5.26 12.76 18.91
CA LEU A 201 -5.40 13.03 17.47
C LEU A 201 -4.05 13.22 16.76
N THR A 202 -3.04 13.81 17.40
CA THR A 202 -1.73 14.04 16.77
C THR A 202 -0.78 12.85 16.87
N ALA A 203 -1.07 11.90 17.76
CA ALA A 203 -0.33 10.65 17.91
C ALA A 203 -0.53 9.73 16.69
N SER A 204 0.46 9.67 15.80
CA SER A 204 0.41 8.89 14.54
C SER A 204 0.10 7.40 14.73
N GLU A 205 0.47 6.83 15.87
CA GLU A 205 0.25 5.44 16.25
C GLU A 205 -1.23 5.13 16.51
N ASN A 206 -2.04 6.15 16.78
CA ASN A 206 -3.49 6.01 16.93
C ASN A 206 -4.20 5.95 15.58
N TRP A 207 -3.50 6.12 14.46
CA TRP A 207 -4.11 6.13 13.12
C TRP A 207 -3.81 4.86 12.34
N ARG A 208 -4.82 4.38 11.62
CA ARG A 208 -4.76 3.29 10.65
C ARG A 208 -5.43 3.76 9.36
N VAL A 209 -4.64 4.42 8.52
CA VAL A 209 -5.14 5.08 7.30
C VAL A 209 -4.73 4.27 6.08
N SER A 210 -5.66 4.02 5.18
CA SER A 210 -5.37 3.52 3.83
C SER A 210 -4.53 4.56 3.08
N PHE A 211 -3.74 4.14 2.09
CA PHE A 211 -3.09 5.09 1.20
C PHE A 211 -4.19 5.85 0.45
N LEU A 212 -4.29 7.16 0.67
CA LEU A 212 -5.21 8.04 -0.05
C LEU A 212 -4.40 9.22 -0.54
N GLU A 213 -4.13 9.25 -1.84
CA GLU A 213 -3.68 10.48 -2.50
C GLU A 213 -4.88 11.03 -3.29
N VAL A 214 -5.24 12.26 -2.97
CA VAL A 214 -6.04 13.11 -3.85
C VAL A 214 -5.02 13.85 -4.70
N THR A 215 -4.94 13.48 -5.97
CA THR A 215 -4.18 14.22 -6.96
C THR A 215 -5.21 15.05 -7.71
N ASP A 216 -5.13 16.37 -7.53
CA ASP A 216 -5.93 17.35 -8.27
C ASP A 216 -5.53 17.38 -9.76
#